data_AF-B6B8F6-F1
#
_entry.id   AF-B6B8F6-F1
#
_cell.length_a   1.000
_cell.length_b   1.000
_cell.length_c   1.000
_cell.angle_alpha   90.00
_cell.angle_beta   90.00
_cell.angle_gamma   90.00
#
_symmetry.space_group_name_H-M   'P 1'
#
loop_
_entity.id
_entity.type
_entity.pdbx_description
1 polymer ?
#
loop_
_entity_poly.entity_id
_entity_poly.type
_entity_poly.pdbx_seq_one_letter_code
_entity_poly.pdbx_strand_id
1 'polypeptide(L)'
;MKSLAAAFCLFAAPVLASDTCHDLWFTRNAIIDRAGYCFGSPLGQAVFDNRGCLGKSVSLSPQDERLVAQVKQMEARIGCRVNNKQIYLNLQDLHLRHQLRDLPVHDEFEGACLGWLGPVMGLRAGHRPDAPLIGQINTGDYVKFSHIPVGSWTYVTTSGPDWQVISGGWLDTSQYEERCRDFAG
;
A
#
# COMPACT_ATOMS: atom_id res chain seq x y z
N MET A 1 40.11 37.94 -9.49
CA MET A 1 38.82 37.48 -10.06
C MET A 1 39.09 36.27 -10.94
N LYS A 2 38.51 35.09 -10.61
CA LYS A 2 38.10 34.03 -11.56
C LYS A 2 37.53 32.82 -10.79
N SER A 3 36.21 32.88 -10.66
CA SER A 3 35.18 31.84 -10.62
C SER A 3 35.47 30.48 -9.98
N LEU A 4 34.87 30.25 -8.80
CA LEU A 4 34.49 28.94 -8.27
C LEU A 4 33.26 28.43 -9.05
N ALA A 5 33.42 27.38 -9.84
CA ALA A 5 32.31 26.64 -10.41
C ALA A 5 31.84 25.58 -9.40
N ALA A 6 30.74 25.85 -8.69
CA ALA A 6 30.08 24.87 -7.85
C ALA A 6 29.16 24.01 -8.71
N ALA A 7 29.53 22.73 -8.92
CA ALA A 7 28.68 21.74 -9.55
C ALA A 7 27.54 21.35 -8.58
N PHE A 8 26.32 21.76 -8.92
CA PHE A 8 25.11 21.42 -8.16
C PHE A 8 24.57 20.08 -8.68
N CYS A 9 24.95 18.97 -8.06
CA CYS A 9 24.34 17.66 -8.32
C CYS A 9 22.95 17.63 -7.68
N LEU A 10 21.90 17.86 -8.48
CA LEU A 10 20.52 17.62 -8.09
C LEU A 10 20.29 16.11 -7.98
N PHE A 11 20.20 15.60 -6.75
CA PHE A 11 19.68 14.25 -6.50
C PHE A 11 18.17 14.24 -6.81
N ALA A 12 17.80 13.88 -8.03
CA ALA A 12 16.43 13.54 -8.34
C ALA A 12 16.08 12.25 -7.59
N ALA A 13 15.31 12.35 -6.50
CA ALA A 13 14.70 11.17 -5.90
C ALA A 13 13.66 10.63 -6.90
N PRO A 14 13.70 9.33 -7.26
CA PRO A 14 12.74 8.78 -8.19
C PRO A 14 11.33 8.87 -7.60
N VAL A 15 10.39 9.44 -8.36
CA VAL A 15 8.97 9.57 -7.97
C VAL A 15 8.34 8.21 -7.66
N LEU A 16 8.76 7.14 -8.36
CA LEU A 16 8.29 5.77 -8.11
C LEU A 16 8.66 5.26 -6.71
N ALA A 17 9.85 5.60 -6.20
CA ALA A 17 10.22 5.21 -4.83
C ALA A 17 9.32 5.91 -3.80
N SER A 18 8.81 7.11 -4.09
CA SER A 18 7.93 7.83 -3.15
C SER A 18 6.65 7.06 -2.86
N ASP A 19 5.99 6.53 -3.89
CA ASP A 19 4.69 5.85 -3.73
C ASP A 19 4.84 4.50 -3.01
N THR A 20 5.81 3.67 -3.41
CA THR A 20 6.17 2.44 -2.70
C THR A 20 6.56 2.71 -1.25
N CYS A 21 7.33 3.77 -0.98
CA CYS A 21 7.74 4.09 0.38
C CYS A 21 6.58 4.53 1.27
N HIS A 22 5.59 5.24 0.74
CA HIS A 22 4.38 5.58 1.51
C HIS A 22 3.52 4.34 1.79
N ASP A 23 3.39 3.41 0.83
CA ASP A 23 2.69 2.14 1.03
C ASP A 23 3.35 1.29 2.13
N LEU A 24 4.67 1.03 2.00
CA LEU A 24 5.44 0.26 2.99
C LEU A 24 5.40 0.93 4.37
N TRP A 25 5.55 2.26 4.42
CA TRP A 25 5.44 3.00 5.68
C TRP A 25 4.05 2.83 6.30
N PHE A 26 2.98 2.95 5.51
CA PHE A 26 1.62 2.75 6.02
C PHE A 26 1.48 1.35 6.61
N THR A 27 1.82 0.31 5.84
CA THR A 27 1.65 -1.08 6.26
C THR A 27 2.40 -1.38 7.55
N ARG A 28 3.68 -0.95 7.65
CA ARG A 28 4.45 -1.13 8.89
C ARG A 28 3.81 -0.43 10.09
N ASN A 29 3.40 0.82 9.93
CA ASN A 29 2.86 1.58 11.06
C ASN A 29 1.43 1.16 11.41
N ALA A 30 0.63 0.70 10.46
CA ALA A 30 -0.71 0.15 10.73
C ALA A 30 -0.65 -1.14 11.57
N ILE A 31 0.38 -1.98 11.39
CA ILE A 31 0.62 -3.14 12.27
C ILE A 31 0.92 -2.69 13.70
N ILE A 32 1.79 -1.68 13.84
CA ILE A 32 2.22 -1.13 15.14
C ILE A 32 1.06 -0.40 15.84
N ASP A 33 0.24 0.32 15.08
CA ASP A 33 -0.98 0.98 15.52
C ASP A 33 -1.98 -0.01 16.12
N ARG A 34 -2.27 -1.11 15.40
CA ARG A 34 -3.17 -2.18 15.84
C ARG A 34 -2.72 -2.87 17.12
N ALA A 35 -1.42 -2.86 17.41
CA ALA A 35 -0.87 -3.33 18.68
C ALA A 35 -1.02 -2.33 19.84
N GLY A 36 -1.54 -1.13 19.57
CA GLY A 36 -1.86 -0.08 20.54
C GLY A 36 -0.81 1.03 20.66
N TYR A 37 0.02 1.26 19.64
CA TYR A 37 1.10 2.25 19.73
C TYR A 37 0.58 3.69 19.60
N CYS A 38 1.01 4.58 20.49
CA CYS A 38 0.70 6.01 20.40
C CYS A 38 1.77 6.76 19.60
N PHE A 39 1.43 7.24 18.41
CA PHE A 39 2.33 8.00 17.54
C PHE A 39 2.63 9.40 18.09
N GLY A 40 3.92 9.76 18.11
CA GLY A 40 4.39 11.09 18.51
C GLY A 40 4.63 12.06 17.34
N SER A 41 4.73 11.55 16.11
CA SER A 41 4.97 12.36 14.91
C SER A 41 3.66 12.95 14.37
N PRO A 42 3.68 14.17 13.79
CA PRO A 42 2.51 14.74 13.10
C PRO A 42 1.87 13.79 12.08
N LEU A 43 2.69 13.10 11.26
CA LEU A 43 2.17 12.19 10.24
C LEU A 43 1.43 11.01 10.85
N GLY A 44 2.07 10.33 11.81
CA GLY A 44 1.46 9.19 12.51
C GLY A 44 0.16 9.56 13.23
N GLN A 45 0.11 10.73 13.87
CA GLN A 45 -1.11 11.22 14.50
C GLN A 45 -2.21 11.53 13.48
N ALA A 46 -1.87 12.10 12.33
CA ALA A 46 -2.86 12.41 11.31
C ALA A 46 -3.41 11.16 10.61
N VAL A 47 -2.56 10.14 10.39
CA VAL A 47 -2.95 8.91 9.71
C VAL A 47 -3.67 7.93 10.66
N PHE A 48 -3.24 7.82 11.93
CA PHE A 48 -3.75 6.81 12.85
C PHE A 48 -4.54 7.36 14.03
N ASP A 49 -4.68 8.69 14.17
CA ASP A 49 -5.49 9.43 15.15
C ASP A 49 -5.23 9.19 16.65
N ASN A 50 -4.44 8.16 17.03
CA ASN A 50 -4.12 7.73 18.39
C ASN A 50 -5.33 7.43 19.29
N ARG A 51 -6.56 7.33 18.77
CA ARG A 51 -7.73 7.04 19.60
C ARG A 51 -7.65 5.60 20.09
N GLY A 52 -7.64 5.43 21.40
CA GLY A 52 -7.61 4.10 22.02
C GLY A 52 -6.23 3.43 22.03
N CYS A 53 -5.15 4.15 21.71
CA CYS A 53 -3.80 3.62 21.87
C CYS A 53 -3.44 3.37 23.36
N LEU A 54 -2.55 2.41 23.60
CA LEU A 54 -2.17 1.93 24.94
C LEU A 54 -0.89 2.60 25.47
N GLY A 55 0.03 2.97 24.57
CA GLY A 55 1.28 3.63 24.97
C GLY A 55 2.34 3.62 23.89
N LYS A 56 3.58 3.99 24.26
CA LYS A 56 4.73 4.03 23.34
C LYS A 56 5.53 2.72 23.28
N SER A 57 5.10 1.72 24.04
CA SER A 57 5.71 0.39 24.07
C SER A 57 4.59 -0.62 23.88
N VAL A 58 4.67 -1.39 22.81
CA VAL A 58 3.68 -2.41 22.45
C VAL A 58 4.40 -3.70 22.12
N SER A 59 3.76 -4.82 22.41
CA SER A 59 4.23 -6.14 21.99
C SER A 59 3.50 -6.53 20.71
N LEU A 60 4.26 -6.94 19.72
CA LEU A 60 3.72 -7.48 18.47
C LEU A 60 3.55 -9.00 18.60
N SER A 61 2.63 -9.57 17.85
CA SER A 61 2.61 -11.03 17.70
C SER A 61 3.87 -11.48 16.93
N PRO A 62 4.33 -12.74 17.10
CA PRO A 62 5.49 -13.22 16.33
C PRO A 62 5.30 -13.14 14.80
N GLN A 63 4.05 -13.19 14.32
CA GLN A 63 3.75 -13.00 12.90
C GLN A 63 3.91 -11.54 12.49
N ASP A 64 3.40 -10.60 13.28
CA ASP A 64 3.52 -9.17 13.04
C ASP A 64 4.98 -8.69 13.13
N GLU A 65 5.77 -9.25 14.04
CA GLU A 65 7.21 -8.98 14.14
C GLU A 65 7.94 -9.35 12.85
N ARG A 66 7.64 -10.53 12.28
CA ARG A 66 8.23 -10.97 11.00
C ARG A 66 7.80 -10.06 9.85
N LEU A 67 6.52 -9.69 9.81
CA LEU A 67 6.00 -8.82 8.75
C LEU A 67 6.61 -7.42 8.82
N VAL A 68 6.68 -6.83 10.02
CA VAL A 68 7.35 -5.54 10.26
C VAL A 68 8.84 -5.62 9.88
N ALA A 69 9.53 -6.71 10.21
CA ALA A 69 10.93 -6.90 9.85
C ALA A 69 11.12 -6.98 8.32
N GLN A 70 10.26 -7.72 7.62
CA GLN A 70 10.26 -7.80 6.16
C GLN A 70 10.05 -6.41 5.53
N VAL A 71 9.02 -5.67 5.97
CA VAL A 71 8.73 -4.33 5.44
C VAL A 71 9.90 -3.37 5.70
N LYS A 72 10.51 -3.41 6.88
CA LYS A 72 11.72 -2.60 7.19
C LYS A 72 12.90 -2.95 6.29
N GLN A 73 13.09 -4.21 5.95
CA GLN A 73 14.14 -4.63 5.03
C GLN A 73 13.90 -4.06 3.62
N MET A 74 12.65 -4.07 3.15
CA MET A 74 12.26 -3.47 1.87
C MET A 74 12.44 -1.94 1.89
N GLU A 75 11.97 -1.27 2.94
CA GLU A 75 12.17 0.17 3.15
C GLU A 75 13.68 0.53 3.08
N ALA A 76 14.53 -0.26 3.75
CA ALA A 76 15.98 -0.03 3.77
C ALA A 76 16.63 -0.24 2.40
N ARG A 77 16.25 -1.30 1.68
CA ARG A 77 16.79 -1.63 0.36
C ARG A 77 16.40 -0.60 -0.71
N ILE A 78 15.16 -0.09 -0.65
CA ILE A 78 14.65 0.97 -1.54
C ILE A 78 15.19 2.36 -1.14
N GLY A 79 15.64 2.51 0.12
CA GLY A 79 16.15 3.78 0.64
C GLY A 79 15.04 4.75 1.07
N CYS A 80 13.94 4.21 1.59
CA CYS A 80 12.75 4.97 1.95
C CYS A 80 13.01 6.05 3.02
N ARG A 81 12.50 7.25 2.76
CA ARG A 81 12.59 8.42 3.64
C ARG A 81 11.28 9.19 3.66
N VAL A 82 10.27 8.62 4.30
CA VAL A 82 8.97 9.28 4.49
C VAL A 82 9.11 10.46 5.46
N ASN A 83 8.69 11.65 5.04
CA ASN A 83 8.68 12.83 5.89
C ASN A 83 7.61 12.69 6.97
N ASN A 84 8.00 12.45 8.23
CA ASN A 84 7.06 12.28 9.34
C ASN A 84 6.60 13.60 9.99
N LYS A 85 7.07 14.75 9.49
CA LYS A 85 6.68 16.09 9.99
C LYS A 85 5.46 16.67 9.29
N GLN A 86 5.03 16.09 8.17
CA GLN A 86 3.79 16.47 7.49
C GLN A 86 2.57 15.83 8.14
N ILE A 87 1.37 16.21 7.73
CA ILE A 87 0.09 15.71 8.28
C ILE A 87 -0.74 14.91 7.26
N TYR A 88 -0.18 14.58 6.10
CA TYR A 88 -0.84 13.76 5.09
C TYR A 88 0.15 12.75 4.52
N LEU A 89 -0.35 11.57 4.19
CA LEU A 89 0.41 10.53 3.49
C LEU A 89 -0.04 10.51 2.04
N ASN A 90 0.90 10.55 1.08
CA ASN A 90 0.55 10.42 -0.34
C ASN A 90 0.31 8.93 -0.67
N LEU A 91 -0.89 8.46 -0.35
CA LEU A 91 -1.36 7.11 -0.63
C LEU A 91 -2.82 7.20 -1.08
N GLN A 92 -3.08 7.04 -2.39
CA GLN A 92 -4.39 7.34 -2.99
C GLN A 92 -5.53 6.52 -2.37
N ASP A 93 -5.23 5.28 -2.00
CA ASP A 93 -6.20 4.32 -1.45
C ASP A 93 -6.21 4.28 0.09
N LEU A 94 -5.69 5.31 0.78
CA LEU A 94 -5.59 5.35 2.24
C LEU A 94 -6.92 5.02 2.95
N HIS A 95 -8.03 5.55 2.43
CA HIS A 95 -9.37 5.29 2.98
C HIS A 95 -9.79 3.81 2.88
N LEU A 96 -9.32 3.08 1.87
CA LEU A 96 -9.54 1.63 1.72
C LEU A 96 -8.62 0.88 2.68
N ARG A 97 -7.37 1.34 2.83
CA ARG A 97 -6.39 0.70 3.73
C ARG A 97 -6.85 0.66 5.19
N HIS A 98 -7.56 1.69 5.66
CA HIS A 98 -8.14 1.70 7.01
C HIS A 98 -9.27 0.67 7.21
N GLN A 99 -9.87 0.16 6.14
CA GLN A 99 -10.95 -0.84 6.21
C GLN A 99 -10.42 -2.28 6.22
N LEU A 100 -9.13 -2.47 5.92
CA LEU A 100 -8.53 -3.80 5.79
C LEU A 100 -8.39 -4.50 7.14
N ARG A 101 -8.73 -5.79 7.17
CA ARG A 101 -8.37 -6.72 8.25
C ARG A 101 -6.95 -7.23 8.06
N ASP A 102 -6.60 -7.61 6.84
CA ASP A 102 -5.27 -8.10 6.49
C ASP A 102 -4.53 -7.05 5.66
N LEU A 103 -3.34 -6.65 6.10
CA LEU A 103 -2.59 -5.57 5.46
C LEU A 103 -1.70 -6.12 4.33
N PRO A 104 -1.82 -5.59 3.10
CA PRO A 104 -0.97 -6.02 2.00
C PRO A 104 0.42 -5.38 2.13
N VAL A 105 1.43 -6.11 1.65
CA VAL A 105 2.80 -5.61 1.52
C VAL A 105 3.05 -5.33 0.05
N HIS A 106 3.47 -4.11 -0.25
CA HIS A 106 3.82 -3.71 -1.61
C HIS A 106 4.91 -4.63 -2.19
N ASP A 107 4.74 -5.05 -3.44
CA ASP A 107 5.71 -5.83 -4.20
C ASP A 107 6.60 -4.88 -5.01
N GLU A 108 7.81 -5.31 -5.32
CA GLU A 108 8.71 -4.55 -6.22
C GLU A 108 8.30 -4.65 -7.68
N PHE A 109 7.51 -5.68 -7.99
CA PHE A 109 6.97 -5.93 -9.31
C PHE A 109 5.55 -5.41 -9.36
N GLU A 110 5.29 -4.53 -10.33
CA GLU A 110 3.95 -4.04 -10.59
C GLU A 110 3.49 -4.55 -11.96
N GLY A 111 2.21 -4.89 -12.05
CA GLY A 111 1.54 -5.16 -13.30
C GLY A 111 0.14 -4.55 -13.28
N ALA A 112 -0.48 -4.41 -14.44
CA ALA A 112 -1.86 -3.98 -14.53
C ALA A 112 -2.62 -4.66 -15.66
N CYS A 113 -3.84 -5.06 -15.34
CA CYS A 113 -4.87 -5.41 -16.31
C CYS A 113 -5.52 -4.11 -16.81
N LEU A 114 -5.41 -3.82 -18.11
CA LEU A 114 -6.04 -2.66 -18.72
C LEU A 114 -7.38 -3.08 -19.33
N GLY A 115 -8.48 -2.60 -18.75
CA GLY A 115 -9.82 -2.88 -19.23
C GLY A 115 -10.26 -4.31 -18.92
N TRP A 116 -10.58 -4.56 -17.66
CA TRP A 116 -11.10 -5.82 -17.13
C TRP A 116 -12.30 -6.33 -17.96
N LEU A 117 -12.21 -7.56 -18.47
CA LEU A 117 -13.27 -8.20 -19.27
C LEU A 117 -14.08 -9.24 -18.48
N GLY A 118 -13.68 -9.51 -17.24
CA GLY A 118 -14.39 -10.43 -16.37
C GLY A 118 -15.73 -9.88 -15.85
N PRO A 119 -16.48 -10.70 -15.08
CA PRO A 119 -17.66 -10.23 -14.36
C PRO A 119 -17.28 -9.24 -13.26
N VAL A 120 -18.29 -8.63 -12.63
CA VAL A 120 -18.07 -7.81 -11.44
C VAL A 120 -17.54 -8.70 -10.32
N MET A 121 -16.36 -8.36 -9.78
CA MET A 121 -15.71 -9.12 -8.71
C MET A 121 -15.73 -8.33 -7.41
N GLY A 122 -16.13 -8.97 -6.31
CA GLY A 122 -16.06 -8.35 -4.99
C GLY A 122 -14.64 -8.37 -4.41
N LEU A 123 -14.19 -7.24 -3.85
CA LEU A 123 -12.91 -7.09 -3.19
C LEU A 123 -13.08 -7.06 -1.67
N ARG A 124 -12.25 -7.81 -0.96
CA ARG A 124 -12.43 -8.08 0.47
C ARG A 124 -11.48 -7.32 1.37
N ALA A 125 -11.89 -7.12 2.62
CA ALA A 125 -11.05 -6.54 3.66
C ALA A 125 -9.87 -7.44 4.06
N GLY A 126 -9.88 -8.71 3.68
CA GLY A 126 -8.86 -9.68 4.05
C GLY A 126 -8.77 -10.85 3.08
N HIS A 127 -7.65 -11.57 3.13
CA HIS A 127 -7.34 -12.72 2.29
C HIS A 127 -8.03 -14.00 2.81
N ARG A 128 -9.36 -13.93 2.96
CA ARG A 128 -10.23 -15.04 3.39
C ARG A 128 -11.65 -14.88 2.83
N PRO A 129 -12.37 -15.97 2.50
CA PRO A 129 -13.69 -15.89 1.84
C PRO A 129 -14.79 -15.21 2.66
N ASP A 130 -14.69 -15.22 3.99
CA ASP A 130 -15.67 -14.64 4.92
C ASP A 130 -15.36 -13.18 5.28
N ALA A 131 -14.23 -12.62 4.81
CA ALA A 131 -13.92 -11.22 5.03
C ALA A 131 -14.96 -10.32 4.33
N PRO A 132 -15.39 -9.22 4.99
CA PRO A 132 -16.34 -8.27 4.40
C PRO A 132 -15.89 -7.76 3.03
N LEU A 133 -16.85 -7.54 2.14
CA LEU A 133 -16.61 -6.81 0.90
C LEU A 133 -16.46 -5.32 1.20
N ILE A 134 -15.40 -4.71 0.67
CA ILE A 134 -15.08 -3.28 0.85
C ILE A 134 -14.89 -2.55 -0.49
N GLY A 135 -14.88 -3.29 -1.58
CA GLY A 135 -14.73 -2.76 -2.92
C GLY A 135 -15.19 -3.77 -3.96
N GLN A 136 -15.03 -3.40 -5.22
CA GLN A 136 -15.29 -4.26 -6.37
C GLN A 136 -14.43 -3.89 -7.57
N ILE A 137 -14.34 -4.82 -8.53
CA ILE A 137 -13.83 -4.60 -9.88
C ILE A 137 -15.03 -4.61 -10.81
N ASN A 138 -15.20 -3.58 -11.64
CA ASN A 138 -16.21 -3.52 -12.68
C ASN A 138 -15.62 -3.89 -14.05
N THR A 139 -16.46 -4.32 -14.98
CA THR A 139 -16.06 -4.50 -16.38
C THR A 139 -15.57 -3.16 -16.96
N GLY A 140 -14.38 -3.17 -17.53
CA GLY A 140 -13.69 -2.00 -18.09
C GLY A 140 -12.69 -1.33 -17.14
N ASP A 141 -12.66 -1.69 -15.85
CA ASP A 141 -11.71 -1.12 -14.89
C ASP A 141 -10.26 -1.47 -15.26
N TYR A 142 -9.33 -0.58 -14.89
CA TYR A 142 -7.91 -0.91 -14.84
C TYR A 142 -7.60 -1.48 -13.47
N VAL A 143 -7.02 -2.68 -13.40
CA VAL A 143 -6.72 -3.38 -12.15
C VAL A 143 -5.21 -3.43 -11.96
N LYS A 144 -4.71 -2.78 -10.92
CA LYS A 144 -3.27 -2.75 -10.59
C LYS A 144 -2.94 -3.86 -9.59
N PHE A 145 -1.90 -4.62 -9.90
CA PHE A 145 -1.28 -5.65 -9.09
C PHE A 145 0.09 -5.15 -8.66
N SER A 146 0.24 -4.77 -7.39
CA SER A 146 1.49 -4.17 -6.87
C SER A 146 1.82 -4.66 -5.46
N HIS A 147 1.29 -5.81 -5.07
CA HIS A 147 1.37 -6.33 -3.71
C HIS A 147 1.68 -7.81 -3.73
N ILE A 148 2.46 -8.25 -2.74
CA ILE A 148 2.92 -9.63 -2.60
C ILE A 148 1.69 -10.52 -2.39
N PRO A 149 1.45 -11.54 -3.24
CA PRO A 149 0.32 -12.45 -3.07
C PRO A 149 0.43 -13.30 -1.79
N VAL A 150 -0.73 -13.66 -1.24
CA VAL A 150 -0.87 -14.57 -0.09
C VAL A 150 -1.72 -15.76 -0.52
N GLY A 151 -1.08 -16.86 -0.93
CA GLY A 151 -1.78 -18.00 -1.53
C GLY A 151 -2.44 -17.59 -2.86
N SER A 152 -3.75 -17.81 -3.00
CA SER A 152 -4.53 -17.33 -4.15
C SER A 152 -5.02 -15.90 -4.01
N TRP A 153 -4.63 -15.17 -2.96
CA TRP A 153 -5.13 -13.81 -2.73
C TRP A 153 -4.11 -12.77 -3.13
N THR A 154 -4.56 -11.73 -3.82
CA THR A 154 -3.76 -10.56 -4.13
C THR A 154 -4.53 -9.29 -3.79
N TYR A 155 -3.87 -8.28 -3.24
CA TYR A 155 -4.50 -6.98 -3.05
C TYR A 155 -4.39 -6.19 -4.34
N VAL A 156 -5.51 -5.67 -4.80
CA VAL A 156 -5.58 -4.88 -6.03
C VAL A 156 -6.23 -3.54 -5.74
N THR A 157 -5.89 -2.57 -6.58
CA THR A 157 -6.63 -1.31 -6.70
C THR A 157 -7.22 -1.24 -8.09
N THR A 158 -8.39 -0.62 -8.22
CA THR A 158 -9.00 -0.35 -9.52
C THR A 158 -9.03 1.14 -9.81
N SER A 159 -8.97 1.48 -11.09
CA SER A 159 -8.95 2.85 -11.59
C SER A 159 -9.58 2.93 -12.98
N GLY A 160 -9.82 4.15 -13.45
CA GLY A 160 -10.07 4.42 -14.86
C GLY A 160 -8.77 4.69 -15.63
N PRO A 161 -8.86 5.16 -16.88
CA PRO A 161 -7.69 5.53 -17.68
C PRO A 161 -6.83 6.67 -17.11
N ASP A 162 -7.34 7.42 -16.12
CA ASP A 162 -6.65 8.50 -15.42
C ASP A 162 -5.82 8.02 -14.21
N TRP A 163 -5.81 6.70 -13.94
CA TRP A 163 -5.06 6.05 -12.86
C TRP A 163 -5.37 6.59 -11.46
N GLN A 164 -6.51 7.26 -11.29
CA GLN A 164 -7.00 7.60 -9.96
C GLN A 164 -7.68 6.39 -9.35
N VAL A 165 -7.25 5.99 -8.16
CA VAL A 165 -7.85 4.82 -7.49
C VAL A 165 -9.31 5.10 -7.13
N ILE A 166 -10.20 4.22 -7.56
CA ILE A 166 -11.65 4.29 -7.30
C ILE A 166 -12.15 3.18 -6.37
N SER A 167 -11.44 2.06 -6.27
CA SER A 167 -11.80 0.91 -5.45
C SER A 167 -10.57 0.05 -5.16
N GLY A 168 -10.66 -0.89 -4.22
CA GLY A 168 -9.55 -1.77 -3.86
C GLY A 168 -9.89 -2.76 -2.76
N GLY A 169 -9.03 -3.76 -2.59
CA GLY A 169 -9.18 -4.84 -1.62
C GLY A 169 -8.56 -6.14 -2.09
N TRP A 170 -8.71 -7.18 -1.28
CA TRP A 170 -8.21 -8.52 -1.57
C TRP A 170 -9.10 -9.25 -2.56
N LEU A 171 -8.48 -9.73 -3.63
CA LEU A 171 -9.07 -10.48 -4.72
C LEU A 171 -8.58 -11.94 -4.63
N ASP A 172 -9.50 -12.91 -4.74
CA ASP A 172 -9.16 -14.34 -4.83
C ASP A 172 -9.00 -14.73 -6.30
N THR A 173 -7.75 -14.97 -6.71
CA THR A 173 -7.37 -15.31 -8.09
C THR A 173 -7.77 -16.71 -8.51
N SER A 174 -8.19 -17.56 -7.57
CA SER A 174 -8.71 -18.89 -7.90
C SER A 174 -10.14 -18.87 -8.44
N GLN A 175 -10.86 -17.76 -8.26
CA GLN A 175 -12.28 -17.65 -8.60
C GLN A 175 -12.55 -17.08 -9.99
N TYR A 176 -11.51 -16.69 -10.73
CA TYR A 176 -11.66 -16.11 -12.07
C TYR A 176 -10.51 -16.50 -12.99
N GLU A 177 -10.78 -16.42 -14.29
CA GLU A 177 -9.75 -16.43 -15.31
C GLU A 177 -9.45 -14.98 -15.67
N GLU A 178 -8.18 -14.57 -15.53
CA GLU A 178 -7.79 -13.19 -15.80
C GLU A 178 -7.95 -12.87 -17.29
N ARG A 179 -8.89 -11.98 -17.60
CA ARG A 179 -9.17 -11.56 -18.97
C ARG A 179 -9.18 -10.05 -19.03
N CYS A 180 -8.19 -9.52 -19.74
CA CYS A 180 -7.97 -8.09 -19.89
C CYS A 180 -7.96 -7.74 -21.37
N ARG A 181 -8.32 -6.49 -21.69
CA ARG A 181 -8.15 -6.01 -23.06
C ARG A 181 -6.67 -5.92 -23.41
N ASP A 182 -5.85 -5.47 -22.46
CA ASP A 182 -4.40 -5.39 -22.58
C ASP A 182 -3.74 -5.52 -21.20
N PHE A 183 -2.43 -5.69 -21.17
CA PHE A 183 -1.63 -5.79 -19.96
C PHE A 183 -0.48 -4.79 -19.97
N ALA A 184 -0.17 -4.21 -18.80
CA ALA A 184 1.03 -3.40 -18.57
C ALA A 184 1.91 -4.05 -17.51
N GLY A 185 3.24 -3.96 -17.69
CA GLY A 185 4.27 -4.51 -16.79
C GLY A 185 5.67 -4.17 -17.26
#